data_AF-A0AAE3GPQ1-F1
#
_entry.id   AF-A0AAE3GPQ1-F1
#
_cell.length_a   1.000
_cell.length_b   1.000
_cell.length_c   1.000
_cell.angle_alpha   90.00
_cell.angle_beta   90.00
_cell.angle_gamma   90.00
#
_symmetry.space_group_name_H-M   'P 1'
#
loop_
_entity.id
_entity.type
_entity.pdbx_description
1 polymer ?
#
loop_
_entity_poly.entity_id
_entity_poly.type
_entity_poly.pdbx_seq_one_letter_code
_entity_poly.pdbx_strand_id
1 'polypeptide(L)'
;MNTISIPTLPKSDDVRHEAIAVLIDRLGIAKAAIFLGDLLWQPTDYLEIKDRLFAGETIDSLNTKISIWQSANTFPENDLTKS
;
A
#
# COMPACT_ATOMS: atom_id res chain seq x y z
N MET A 1 46.35 -2.30 7.23
CA MET A 1 45.01 -2.90 7.09
C MET A 1 44.25 -2.09 6.06
N ASN A 2 43.86 -2.68 4.93
CA ASN A 2 43.17 -1.97 3.85
C ASN A 2 41.66 -2.12 4.06
N THR A 3 40.96 -1.04 4.42
CA THR A 3 39.51 -1.04 4.63
C THR A 3 38.80 -0.96 3.29
N ILE A 4 38.19 -2.06 2.86
CA ILE A 4 37.30 -2.08 1.69
C ILE A 4 36.04 -1.30 2.06
N SER A 5 35.84 -0.13 1.44
CA SER A 5 34.59 0.61 1.55
C SER A 5 33.52 -0.13 0.76
N ILE A 6 32.56 -0.74 1.47
CA ILE A 6 31.42 -1.38 0.82
C ILE A 6 30.48 -0.24 0.38
N PRO A 7 30.24 -0.06 -0.93
CA PRO A 7 29.31 0.96 -1.39
C PRO A 7 27.92 0.66 -0.81
N THR A 8 27.28 1.68 -0.25
CA THR A 8 25.91 1.57 0.25
C THR A 8 25.01 1.10 -0.89
N LEU A 9 24.39 -0.08 -0.70
CA LEU A 9 23.43 -0.61 -1.65
C LEU A 9 22.26 0.37 -1.80
N PRO A 10 21.79 0.63 -3.03
CA PRO A 10 20.66 1.50 -3.24
C PRO A 10 19.41 0.91 -2.60
N LYS A 11 18.56 1.75 -2.02
CA LYS A 11 17.30 1.30 -1.42
C LYS A 11 16.36 0.85 -2.53
N SER A 12 15.61 -0.21 -2.27
CA SER A 12 14.64 -0.77 -3.22
C SER A 12 13.64 0.29 -3.72
N ASP A 13 13.22 1.19 -2.84
CA ASP A 13 12.29 2.27 -3.20
C ASP A 13 12.91 3.29 -4.14
N ASP A 14 14.18 3.65 -3.94
CA ASP A 14 14.90 4.59 -4.80
C ASP A 14 15.04 4.02 -6.21
N VAL A 15 15.42 2.74 -6.31
CA VAL A 15 15.53 2.02 -7.59
C VAL A 15 14.19 1.92 -8.30
N ARG A 16 13.10 1.66 -7.56
CA ARG A 16 11.75 1.56 -8.11
C ARG A 16 11.28 2.89 -8.70
N HIS A 17 11.50 4.00 -7.98
CA HIS A 17 11.12 5.33 -8.46
C HIS A 17 11.90 5.70 -9.72
N GLU A 18 13.22 5.46 -9.73
CA GLU A 18 14.06 5.72 -10.89
C GLU A 18 13.62 4.90 -12.11
N ALA A 19 13.34 3.60 -11.92
CA ALA A 19 12.87 2.74 -13.00
C ALA A 19 11.54 3.22 -13.60
N ILE A 20 10.56 3.59 -12.76
CA ILE A 20 9.26 4.11 -13.24
C ILE A 20 9.47 5.43 -14.00
N ALA A 21 10.32 6.33 -13.50
CA ALA A 21 10.61 7.60 -14.15
C ALA A 21 11.23 7.39 -15.54
N VAL A 22 12.20 6.48 -15.67
CA VAL A 22 12.82 6.13 -16.95
C VAL A 22 11.81 5.51 -17.91
N LEU A 23 10.92 4.64 -17.43
CA LEU A 23 9.88 4.04 -18.26
C LEU A 23 8.90 5.09 -18.80
N ILE A 24 8.48 6.04 -17.97
CA ILE A 24 7.60 7.13 -18.38
C ILE A 24 8.29 8.03 -19.42
N ASP A 25 9.56 8.38 -19.20
CA ASP A 25 10.35 9.21 -20.12
C ASP A 25 10.51 8.56 -21.50
N ARG A 26 10.77 7.23 -21.53
CA ARG A 26 11.04 6.51 -22.78
C ARG A 26 9.80 6.06 -23.53
N LEU A 27 8.74 5.68 -22.82
CA LEU A 27 7.55 5.07 -23.43
C LEU A 27 6.35 6.02 -23.47
N GLY A 28 6.39 7.09 -22.70
CA GLY A 28 5.22 7.92 -22.40
C GLY A 28 4.31 7.26 -21.36
N ILE A 29 3.54 8.10 -20.66
CA ILE A 29 2.73 7.70 -19.50
C ILE A 29 1.76 6.55 -19.81
N ALA A 30 1.13 6.55 -20.98
CA ALA A 30 0.13 5.55 -21.35
C ALA A 30 0.75 4.14 -21.51
N LYS A 31 1.87 4.03 -22.23
CA LYS A 31 2.53 2.73 -22.46
C LYS A 31 3.22 2.23 -21.19
N ALA A 32 3.81 3.13 -20.42
CA ALA A 32 4.38 2.80 -19.12
C ALA A 32 3.31 2.28 -18.14
N ALA A 33 2.12 2.89 -18.12
CA ALA A 33 1.01 2.44 -17.28
C ALA A 33 0.50 1.04 -17.67
N ILE A 34 0.34 0.75 -18.96
CA ILE A 34 -0.05 -0.58 -19.44
C ILE A 34 1.00 -1.63 -19.04
N PHE A 35 2.28 -1.35 -19.33
CA PHE A 35 3.38 -2.27 -19.01
C PHE A 35 3.53 -2.53 -17.50
N LEU A 36 3.47 -1.47 -16.68
CA LEU A 36 3.52 -1.62 -15.23
C LEU A 36 2.29 -2.34 -14.69
N GLY A 37 1.11 -2.09 -15.28
CA GLY A 37 -0.11 -2.83 -14.99
C GLY A 37 0.10 -4.32 -15.20
N ASP A 38 0.55 -4.73 -16.39
CA ASP A 38 0.78 -6.14 -16.73
C ASP A 38 1.91 -6.77 -15.90
N LEU A 39 2.99 -6.03 -15.63
CA LEU A 39 4.14 -6.52 -14.87
C LEU A 39 3.84 -6.69 -13.37
N LEU A 40 3.09 -5.75 -12.80
CA LEU A 40 2.70 -5.76 -11.40
C LEU A 40 1.42 -6.57 -11.17
N TRP A 41 0.72 -6.96 -12.24
CA TRP A 41 -0.40 -7.89 -12.18
C TRP A 41 0.11 -9.28 -11.82
N GLN A 42 0.24 -9.51 -10.53
CA GLN A 42 0.29 -10.85 -9.98
C GLN A 42 -1.15 -11.41 -10.07
N PRO A 43 -1.38 -12.63 -10.60
CA PRO A 43 -2.65 -13.32 -10.42
C PRO A 43 -2.84 -13.53 -8.92
N THR A 44 -3.49 -12.55 -8.31
CA THR A 44 -3.62 -12.48 -6.88
C THR A 44 -4.97 -13.09 -6.58
N ASP A 45 -4.97 -14.26 -5.96
CA ASP A 45 -6.22 -14.91 -5.57
C ASP A 45 -6.89 -14.03 -4.51
N TYR A 46 -7.89 -13.26 -4.94
CA TYR A 46 -8.68 -12.39 -4.08
C TYR A 46 -9.29 -13.18 -2.93
N LEU A 47 -9.68 -14.45 -3.14
CA LEU A 47 -10.21 -15.30 -2.09
C LEU A 47 -9.13 -15.67 -1.09
N GLU A 48 -7.93 -16.03 -1.54
CA GLU A 48 -6.79 -16.31 -0.65
C GLU A 48 -6.43 -15.07 0.19
N ILE A 49 -6.37 -13.89 -0.42
CA ILE A 49 -6.09 -12.64 0.29
C ILE A 49 -7.19 -12.30 1.27
N LYS A 50 -8.45 -12.41 0.88
CA LYS A 50 -9.61 -12.20 1.75
C LYS A 50 -9.56 -13.15 2.95
N ASP A 51 -9.29 -14.43 2.70
CA ASP A 51 -9.24 -15.45 3.74
C ASP A 51 -8.06 -15.24 4.69
N ARG A 52 -6.91 -14.77 4.19
CA ARG A 52 -5.77 -14.41 5.05
C ARG A 52 -6.01 -13.14 5.86
N LEU A 53 -6.60 -12.11 5.25
CA LEU A 53 -6.84 -10.81 5.91
C LEU A 53 -7.90 -10.92 6.99
N PHE A 54 -8.96 -11.67 6.71
CA PHE A 54 -10.09 -11.79 7.62
C PHE A 54 -10.05 -13.08 8.43
N ALA A 55 -9.18 -14.07 8.15
CA ALA A 55 -8.90 -15.25 8.97
C ALA A 55 -10.13 -15.97 9.57
N GLY A 56 -11.29 -15.93 8.89
CA GLY A 56 -12.55 -16.49 9.41
C GLY A 56 -13.30 -15.61 10.42
N GLU A 57 -12.90 -14.36 10.62
CA GLU A 57 -13.63 -13.37 11.39
C GLU A 57 -14.99 -13.08 10.74
N THR A 58 -16.03 -13.23 11.54
CA THR A 58 -17.38 -12.88 11.11
C THR A 58 -17.54 -11.37 11.05
N ILE A 59 -18.52 -10.93 10.25
CA ILE A 59 -18.92 -9.52 10.17
C ILE A 59 -19.20 -8.96 11.58
N ASP A 60 -19.80 -9.74 12.47
CA ASP A 60 -20.10 -9.34 13.85
C ASP A 60 -18.83 -9.08 14.69
N SER A 61 -17.80 -9.93 14.52
CA SER A 61 -16.51 -9.75 15.19
C SER A 61 -15.80 -8.48 14.71
N LEU A 62 -15.80 -8.26 13.40
CA LEU A 62 -15.22 -7.05 12.80
C LEU A 62 -15.96 -5.79 13.24
N ASN A 63 -17.30 -5.83 13.26
CA ASN A 63 -18.12 -4.71 13.67
C ASN A 63 -17.90 -4.34 15.15
N THR A 64 -17.73 -5.35 16.00
CA THR A 64 -17.39 -5.17 17.41
C THR A 64 -16.04 -4.47 17.56
N LYS A 65 -15.01 -4.90 16.81
CA LYS A 65 -13.68 -4.26 16.83
C LYS A 65 -13.72 -2.81 16.34
N ILE A 66 -14.48 -2.54 15.28
CA ILE A 66 -14.64 -1.19 14.74
C ILE A 66 -15.32 -0.28 15.76
N SER A 67 -16.37 -0.77 16.44
CA SER A 67 -17.08 0.00 17.47
C SER A 67 -16.21 0.28 18.70
N ILE A 68 -15.39 -0.68 19.12
CA ILE A 68 -14.41 -0.50 20.21
C ILE A 68 -13.36 0.53 19.80
N TRP A 69 -12.84 0.46 18.58
CA TRP A 69 -11.87 1.42 18.08
C TRP A 69 -12.48 2.83 17.98
N GLN A 70 -13.68 2.97 17.42
CA GLN A 70 -14.36 4.27 17.31
C GLN A 70 -14.63 4.92 18.68
N SER A 71 -15.04 4.14 19.68
CA SER A 71 -15.23 4.66 21.03
C SER A 71 -13.92 5.04 21.72
N ALA A 72 -12.84 4.29 21.48
CA ALA A 72 -11.50 4.62 21.97
C ALA A 72 -10.83 5.80 21.25
N ASN A 73 -11.19 6.05 19.98
CA ASN A 73 -10.60 7.06 19.11
C ASN A 73 -11.58 8.17 18.72
N THR A 74 -12.59 8.45 19.56
CA THR A 74 -13.54 9.54 19.32
C THR A 74 -12.78 10.87 19.15
N PHE A 75 -12.59 11.30 17.90
CA PHE A 75 -12.25 12.68 17.58
C PHE A 75 -13.51 13.51 17.83
N PRO A 76 -13.45 14.62 18.58
CA PRO A 76 -14.62 15.47 18.77
C PRO A 76 -15.03 16.03 17.41
N GLU A 77 -16.13 15.50 16.86
CA GLU A 77 -16.74 16.02 15.65
C GLU A 77 -17.36 17.39 15.97
N ASN A 78 -17.12 18.33 15.07
CA ASN A 78 -17.35 19.75 15.25
C ASN A 78 -18.75 20.13 15.77
N ASP A 79 -18.70 21.16 16.60
CA ASP A 79 -19.73 22.08 17.06
C ASP A 79 -20.40 22.82 15.86
N LEU A 80 -21.13 22.10 15.00
CA LEU A 80 -21.94 22.65 13.90
C LEU A 80 -23.44 22.38 14.11
N THR A 81 -23.94 22.63 15.31
CA THR A 81 -25.36 22.95 15.52
C THR A 81 -25.53 23.98 16.61
N LYS A 82 -25.28 25.26 16.30
CA LYS A 82 -26.01 26.36 16.93
C LYS A 82 -26.50 27.31 15.86
N SER A 83 -27.77 27.09 15.51
CA SER A 83 -28.68 28.10 14.96
C SER A 83 -28.93 29.20 15.99
#